data_AF-A0AAW9HYL9-F1
#
_entry.id   AF-A0AAW9HYL9-F1
#
_cell.length_a   1.000
_cell.length_b   1.000
_cell.length_c   1.000
_cell.angle_alpha   90.00
_cell.angle_beta   90.00
_cell.angle_gamma   90.00
#
_symmetry.space_group_name_H-M   'P 1'
#
loop_
_entity.id
_entity.type
_entity.pdbx_description
1 polymer ?
#
loop_
_entity_poly.entity_id
_entity_poly.type
_entity_poly.pdbx_seq_one_letter_code
_entity_poly.pdbx_strand_id
1 'polypeptide(L)'
;MFEAELCCQPFTYLDTGLKQLTLSGSGTISNPGLLASDPVITVFGTGELELKINDTVLLVSALSGQLTIDTARLTTHVAGKTQTDGISRLFPQLSPGTNHIELGTGISRIEVQGNWRT
;
A
#
# COMPACT_ATOMS: atom_id res chain seq x y z
N MET A 1 -17.43 -38.47 -12.49
CA MET A 1 -16.15 -37.99 -11.94
C MET A 1 -15.86 -36.65 -12.60
N PHE A 2 -15.61 -35.61 -11.81
CA PHE A 2 -15.35 -34.25 -12.31
C PHE A 2 -14.01 -33.80 -11.74
N GLU A 3 -13.18 -33.25 -12.62
CA GLU A 3 -11.86 -32.72 -12.30
C GLU A 3 -11.80 -31.30 -12.88
N ALA A 4 -11.21 -30.38 -12.12
CA ALA A 4 -11.02 -28.99 -12.51
C ALA A 4 -9.59 -28.57 -12.19
N GLU A 5 -8.91 -28.02 -13.18
CA GLU A 5 -7.59 -27.43 -13.02
C GLU A 5 -7.72 -25.94 -12.73
N LEU A 6 -7.05 -25.48 -11.66
CA LEU A 6 -6.97 -24.07 -11.32
C LEU A 6 -5.52 -23.60 -11.43
N CYS A 7 -5.31 -22.50 -12.15
CA CYS A 7 -4.04 -21.80 -12.18
C CYS A 7 -4.13 -20.61 -11.23
N CYS A 8 -3.38 -20.68 -10.12
CA CYS A 8 -3.35 -19.68 -9.06
C CYS A 8 -1.96 -19.06 -8.95
N GLN A 9 -1.87 -17.88 -8.31
CA GLN A 9 -0.57 -17.32 -7.94
C GLN A 9 0.17 -18.26 -6.94
N PRO A 10 1.51 -18.32 -6.97
CA PRO A 10 2.29 -19.28 -6.19
C PRO A 10 2.52 -18.86 -4.72
N PHE A 11 1.52 -18.25 -4.09
CA PHE A 11 1.53 -17.87 -2.68
C PHE A 11 0.12 -17.79 -2.12
N THR A 12 0.02 -17.83 -0.80
CA THR A 12 -1.24 -17.69 -0.06
C THR A 12 -1.31 -16.33 0.63
N TYR A 13 -2.52 -15.91 1.01
CA TYR A 13 -2.76 -14.66 1.72
C TYR A 13 -3.30 -14.93 3.12
N LEU A 14 -2.80 -14.18 4.12
CA LEU A 14 -3.39 -14.20 5.46
C LEU A 14 -4.62 -13.28 5.49
N ASP A 15 -5.70 -13.73 6.13
CA ASP A 15 -6.92 -12.93 6.32
C ASP A 15 -6.66 -11.61 7.06
N THR A 16 -5.67 -11.61 7.95
CA THR A 16 -5.23 -10.39 8.66
C THR A 16 -4.66 -9.32 7.71
N GLY A 17 -4.25 -9.71 6.50
CA GLY A 17 -3.79 -8.81 5.45
C GLY A 17 -4.91 -8.02 4.77
N LEU A 18 -6.16 -8.48 4.92
CA LEU A 18 -7.36 -7.77 4.43
C LEU A 18 -7.84 -6.68 5.40
N LYS A 19 -7.37 -6.72 6.66
CA LYS A 19 -7.72 -5.71 7.65
C LYS A 19 -6.99 -4.41 7.36
N GLN A 20 -7.73 -3.32 7.40
CA GLN A 20 -7.21 -1.98 7.21
C GLN A 20 -6.48 -1.52 8.48
N LEU A 21 -5.24 -1.06 8.32
CA LEU A 21 -4.43 -0.43 9.36
C LEU A 21 -4.45 1.08 9.14
N THR A 22 -4.75 1.86 10.18
CA THR A 22 -4.76 3.31 10.10
C THR A 22 -3.61 3.90 10.90
N LEU A 23 -2.84 4.78 10.28
CA LEU A 23 -1.79 5.56 10.94
C LEU A 23 -2.12 7.06 10.78
N SER A 24 -2.34 7.75 11.89
CA SER A 24 -2.53 9.21 11.93
C SER A 24 -1.22 9.99 12.17
N GLY A 25 -0.09 9.29 12.14
CA GLY A 25 1.25 9.82 12.35
C GLY A 25 2.30 8.80 11.93
N SER A 26 3.57 9.20 11.92
CA SER A 26 4.68 8.29 11.67
C SER A 26 4.70 7.15 12.68
N GLY A 27 5.05 5.95 12.23
CA GLY A 27 4.99 4.74 13.04
C GLY A 27 5.56 3.53 12.31
N THR A 28 5.10 2.35 12.69
CA THR A 28 5.58 1.09 12.11
C THR A 28 4.43 0.16 11.75
N ILE A 29 4.58 -0.57 10.66
CA ILE A 29 3.68 -1.65 10.24
C ILE A 29 4.49 -2.94 10.20
N SER A 30 4.01 -3.99 10.87
CA SER A 30 4.65 -5.31 10.81
C SER A 30 3.95 -6.17 9.77
N ASN A 31 4.69 -6.65 8.77
CA ASN A 31 4.25 -7.71 7.87
C ASN A 31 4.48 -9.07 8.58
N PRO A 32 3.42 -9.81 8.97
CA PRO A 32 3.53 -11.11 9.63
C PRO A 32 3.77 -12.27 8.64
N GLY A 33 3.78 -12.00 7.33
CA GLY A 33 4.00 -12.99 6.29
C GLY A 33 5.47 -13.41 6.14
N LEU A 34 5.69 -14.35 5.23
CA LEU A 34 7.03 -14.87 4.91
C LEU A 34 7.64 -14.21 3.67
N LEU A 35 6.84 -13.46 2.92
CA LEU A 35 7.22 -12.82 1.66
C LEU A 35 6.88 -11.32 1.68
N ALA A 36 7.58 -10.55 0.85
CA ALA A 36 7.23 -9.16 0.62
C ALA A 36 5.81 -9.05 0.06
N SER A 37 4.99 -8.19 0.67
CA SER A 37 3.60 -8.00 0.27
C SER A 37 3.43 -6.76 -0.60
N ASP A 38 2.42 -6.80 -1.46
CA ASP A 38 2.00 -5.68 -2.31
C ASP A 38 0.76 -5.02 -1.66
N PRO A 39 0.96 -3.97 -0.84
CA PRO A 39 -0.14 -3.35 -0.11
C PRO A 39 -1.05 -2.51 -1.01
N VAL A 40 -2.22 -2.16 -0.47
CA VAL A 40 -3.02 -1.03 -0.95
C VAL A 40 -2.93 0.08 0.09
N ILE A 41 -2.43 1.25 -0.31
CA ILE A 41 -2.19 2.38 0.59
C ILE A 41 -3.03 3.57 0.15
N THR A 42 -3.93 4.06 0.99
CA THR A 42 -4.64 5.32 0.78
C THR A 42 -4.02 6.41 1.64
N VAL A 43 -3.51 7.45 1.00
CA VAL A 43 -2.93 8.63 1.64
C VAL A 43 -3.95 9.75 1.66
N PHE A 44 -4.19 10.35 2.83
CA PHE A 44 -5.12 11.46 3.00
C PHE A 44 -4.37 12.78 3.24
N GLY A 45 -4.52 13.71 2.32
CA GLY A 45 -3.85 15.02 2.30
C GLY A 45 -4.05 15.68 0.94
N THR A 46 -3.63 16.93 0.79
CA THR A 46 -3.84 17.70 -0.45
C THR A 46 -2.53 18.23 -0.99
N GLY A 47 -2.32 18.09 -2.30
CA GLY A 47 -1.12 18.58 -3.00
C GLY A 47 -0.07 17.50 -3.20
N GLU A 48 1.19 17.92 -3.33
CA GLU A 48 2.34 17.01 -3.35
C GLU A 48 2.76 16.68 -1.92
N LEU A 49 2.78 15.38 -1.60
CA LEU A 49 3.02 14.86 -0.26
C LEU A 49 4.19 13.89 -0.29
N GLU A 50 5.00 13.90 0.76
CA GLU A 50 6.09 12.93 0.94
C GLU A 50 5.64 11.81 1.89
N LEU A 51 5.59 10.58 1.38
CA LEU A 51 5.42 9.38 2.19
C LEU A 51 6.71 8.58 2.14
N LYS A 52 7.31 8.28 3.29
CA LYS A 52 8.52 7.45 3.34
C LYS A 52 8.21 6.10 3.99
N ILE A 53 8.68 5.04 3.33
CA ILE A 53 8.52 3.64 3.74
C ILE A 53 9.93 3.04 3.77
N ASN A 54 10.39 2.67 4.96
CA ASN A 54 11.77 2.28 5.22
C ASN A 54 12.73 3.37 4.69
N ASP A 55 13.66 2.99 3.80
CA ASP A 55 14.63 3.91 3.21
C ASP A 55 14.13 4.57 1.91
N THR A 56 12.89 4.31 1.49
CA THR A 56 12.33 4.80 0.22
C THR A 56 11.36 5.96 0.44
N VAL A 57 11.67 7.10 -0.16
CA VAL A 57 10.79 8.28 -0.22
C VAL A 57 9.92 8.20 -1.47
N LEU A 58 8.60 8.32 -1.31
CA LEU A 58 7.59 8.34 -2.35
C LEU A 58 6.89 9.70 -2.37
N LEU A 59 6.93 10.39 -3.51
CA LEU A 59 6.11 11.59 -3.71
C LEU A 59 4.73 11.17 -4.17
N VAL A 60 3.69 11.71 -3.53
CA VAL A 60 2.29 11.38 -3.72
C VAL A 60 1.54 12.63 -4.13
N SER A 61 0.93 12.62 -5.31
CA SER A 61 0.17 13.74 -5.87
C SER A 61 -1.31 13.61 -5.56
N ALA A 62 -1.74 14.05 -4.38
CA ALA A 62 -3.12 13.96 -3.91
C ALA A 62 -3.92 15.23 -4.28
N LEU A 63 -4.38 15.32 -5.53
CA LEU A 63 -5.08 16.51 -6.05
C LEU A 63 -6.47 16.72 -5.44
N SER A 64 -7.12 15.62 -5.01
CA SER A 64 -8.50 15.61 -4.53
C SER A 64 -8.61 15.28 -3.04
N GLY A 65 -7.58 15.58 -2.25
CA GLY A 65 -7.56 15.33 -0.79
C GLY A 65 -7.20 13.91 -0.39
N GLN A 66 -7.06 12.99 -1.35
CA GLN A 66 -6.52 11.66 -1.13
C GLN A 66 -5.97 11.05 -2.43
N LEU A 67 -5.14 10.02 -2.28
CA LEU A 67 -4.73 9.12 -3.36
C LEU A 67 -4.62 7.69 -2.84
N THR A 68 -5.16 6.72 -3.56
CA THR A 68 -4.94 5.31 -3.31
C THR A 68 -3.90 4.75 -4.26
N ILE A 69 -2.91 4.05 -3.70
CA ILE A 69 -1.82 3.36 -4.39
C ILE A 69 -2.10 1.86 -4.26
N ASP A 70 -2.38 1.19 -5.37
CA ASP A 70 -2.63 -0.25 -5.43
C ASP A 70 -1.40 -0.92 -6.06
N THR A 71 -0.49 -1.39 -5.20
CA THR A 71 0.79 -2.01 -5.63
C THR A 71 0.55 -3.28 -6.42
N ALA A 72 -0.43 -4.10 -6.04
CA ALA A 72 -0.70 -5.37 -6.70
C ALA A 72 -1.14 -5.18 -8.16
N ARG A 73 -1.80 -4.05 -8.46
CA ARG A 73 -2.25 -3.68 -9.81
C ARG A 73 -1.34 -2.67 -10.51
N LEU A 74 -0.28 -2.20 -9.84
CA LEU A 74 0.60 -1.14 -10.34
C LEU A 74 -0.18 0.08 -10.84
N THR A 75 -1.18 0.51 -10.07
CA THR A 75 -2.02 1.65 -10.42
C THR A 75 -2.27 2.56 -9.22
N THR A 76 -2.49 3.85 -9.49
CA THR A 76 -3.01 4.77 -8.49
C THR A 76 -4.37 5.27 -8.90
N HIS A 77 -5.24 5.56 -7.94
CA HIS A 77 -6.59 6.01 -8.21
C HIS A 77 -7.13 6.90 -7.10
N VAL A 78 -8.10 7.73 -7.46
CA VAL A 78 -8.88 8.57 -6.55
C VAL A 78 -10.33 8.20 -6.70
N ALA A 79 -10.98 7.77 -5.61
CA ALA A 79 -12.40 7.38 -5.62
C ALA A 79 -12.76 6.42 -6.80
N GLY A 80 -11.89 5.45 -7.08
CA GLY A 80 -12.07 4.45 -8.14
C GLY A 80 -11.69 4.91 -9.56
N LYS A 81 -11.25 6.16 -9.76
CA LYS A 81 -10.75 6.65 -11.05
C LYS A 81 -9.23 6.65 -11.09
N THR A 82 -8.66 5.99 -12.09
CA THR A 82 -7.20 5.94 -12.29
C THR A 82 -6.58 7.33 -12.38
N GLN A 83 -5.43 7.49 -11.75
CA GLN A 83 -4.55 8.64 -11.87
C GLN A 83 -3.17 8.12 -12.30
N THR A 84 -2.70 8.53 -13.46
CA THR A 84 -1.47 7.97 -14.06
C THR A 84 -0.21 8.53 -13.41
N ASP A 85 -0.25 9.79 -12.97
CA ASP A 85 0.89 10.52 -12.36
C ASP A 85 0.67 10.71 -10.85
N GLY A 86 0.10 9.71 -10.19
CA GLY A 86 -0.19 9.78 -8.75
C GLY A 86 1.04 9.63 -7.87
N ILE A 87 2.10 8.99 -8.37
CA ILE A 87 3.35 8.78 -7.63
C ILE A 87 4.58 9.02 -8.52
N SER A 88 5.68 9.48 -7.92
CA SER A 88 6.92 9.77 -8.67
C SER A 88 7.86 8.57 -8.82
N ARG A 89 7.67 7.50 -8.05
CA ARG A 89 8.58 6.33 -7.98
C ARG A 89 7.84 5.01 -8.14
N LEU A 90 8.59 3.92 -7.98
CA LEU A 90 8.09 2.55 -7.94
C LEU A 90 7.02 2.36 -6.86
N PHE A 91 6.11 1.42 -7.14
CA PHE A 91 5.09 1.02 -6.18
C PHE A 91 5.73 0.40 -4.93
N PRO A 92 5.27 0.80 -3.72
CA PRO A 92 5.88 0.36 -2.48
C PRO A 92 5.52 -1.09 -2.16
N GLN A 93 6.48 -1.81 -1.56
CA GLN A 93 6.27 -3.14 -0.99
C GLN A 93 6.58 -3.12 0.51
N LEU A 94 5.96 -4.03 1.26
CA LEU A 94 6.25 -4.22 2.69
C LEU A 94 7.03 -5.51 2.89
N SER A 95 8.30 -5.38 3.32
CA SER A 95 9.17 -6.52 3.61
C SER A 95 8.66 -7.29 4.84
N PRO A 96 8.91 -8.62 4.94
CA PRO A 96 8.62 -9.38 6.17
C PRO A 96 9.22 -8.71 7.41
N GLY A 97 8.47 -8.67 8.50
CA GLY A 97 8.85 -7.99 9.73
C GLY A 97 8.46 -6.50 9.75
N THR A 98 9.22 -5.69 10.50
CA THR A 98 8.88 -4.29 10.77
C THR A 98 9.23 -3.39 9.60
N ASN A 99 8.25 -2.61 9.15
CA ASN A 99 8.42 -1.54 8.16
C ASN A 99 8.17 -0.19 8.84
N HIS A 100 9.09 0.75 8.66
CA HIS A 100 9.00 2.10 9.20
C HIS A 100 8.24 3.00 8.24
N ILE A 101 7.23 3.70 8.73
CA ILE A 101 6.39 4.59 7.95
C ILE A 101 6.54 6.01 8.50
N GLU A 102 7.03 6.91 7.67
CA GLU A 102 7.18 8.33 7.98
C GLU A 102 6.20 9.14 7.14
N LEU A 103 5.29 9.86 7.81
CA LEU A 103 4.33 10.75 7.16
C LEU A 103 4.95 12.15 7.03
N GLY A 104 5.10 12.64 5.80
CA GLY A 104 5.53 14.01 5.53
C GLY A 104 4.45 15.04 5.88
N THR A 105 4.85 16.30 5.84
CA THR A 105 3.97 17.44 6.13
C THR A 105 2.74 17.44 5.23
N GLY A 106 1.55 17.66 5.81
CA GLY A 106 0.29 17.73 5.07
C GLY A 106 -0.44 16.39 4.93
N ILE A 107 0.20 15.27 5.27
CA ILE A 107 -0.50 13.98 5.40
C ILE A 107 -1.23 13.95 6.75
N SER A 108 -2.54 13.79 6.71
CA SER A 108 -3.40 13.71 7.91
C SER A 108 -3.47 12.30 8.49
N ARG A 109 -3.53 11.30 7.60
CA ARG A 109 -3.45 9.88 7.93
C ARG A 109 -3.15 9.07 6.69
N ILE A 110 -2.76 7.82 6.89
CA ILE A 110 -2.80 6.80 5.86
C ILE A 110 -3.63 5.60 6.32
N GLU A 111 -4.20 4.91 5.35
CA GLU A 111 -4.87 3.64 5.55
C GLU A 111 -4.18 2.59 4.69
N VAL A 112 -3.82 1.45 5.28
CA VAL A 112 -3.00 0.41 4.65
C VAL A 112 -3.71 -0.93 4.76
N GLN A 113 -3.98 -1.56 3.61
CA GLN A 113 -4.30 -2.97 3.53
C GLN A 113 -3.03 -3.73 3.15
N GLY A 114 -2.59 -4.63 4.02
CA GLY A 114 -1.27 -5.24 3.95
C GLY A 114 -1.05 -6.29 2.87
N ASN A 115 -2.10 -7.07 2.56
CA ASN A 115 -2.05 -8.21 1.64
C ASN A 115 -0.91 -9.20 1.97
N TRP A 116 -0.78 -9.60 3.23
CA TRP A 116 0.31 -10.44 3.73
C TRP A 116 0.40 -11.77 3.01
N ARG A 117 1.60 -12.08 2.50
CA ARG A 117 1.88 -13.29 1.71
C ARG A 117 2.64 -14.33 2.54
N THR A 118 2.21 -15.58 2.43
CA THR A 118 2.84 -16.76 3.04
C THR A 118 3.13 -17.85 2.01
#